data_AF-A0A843GF81-F1
#
_entry.id   AF-A0A843GF81-F1
#
_cell.length_a   1.000
_cell.length_b   1.000
_cell.length_c   1.000
_cell.angle_alpha   90.00
_cell.angle_beta   90.00
_cell.angle_gamma   90.00
#
_symmetry.space_group_name_H-M   'P 1'
#
loop_
_entity.id
_entity.type
_entity.pdbx_description
1 polymer ?
#
loop_
_entity_poly.entity_id
_entity_poly.type
_entity_poly.pdbx_seq_one_letter_code
_entity_poly.pdbx_strand_id
1 'polypeptide(L)'
;MTEKQINELRASLPKWENGNPPTLTLEQQIISEELDIREFMLSCLAYGNDYFEAIKSSWYVDNRRPNDFDWDRLEKLGIKNGRQRVQELWDEMKKDFEEHATIAYHVYTDYEGCSYNSVVWDDEK
;
A
#
# COMPACT_ATOMS: atom_id res chain seq x y z
N MET A 1 4.31 7.39 6.07
CA MET A 1 2.99 8.04 6.20
C MET A 1 2.16 7.19 7.14
N THR A 2 1.39 7.77 8.07
CA THR A 2 0.55 7.00 8.99
C THR A 2 -0.70 6.46 8.27
N GLU A 3 -1.35 5.44 8.84
CA GLU A 3 -2.58 4.86 8.26
C GLU A 3 -3.70 5.91 8.17
N LYS A 4 -3.84 6.75 9.20
CA LYS A 4 -4.74 7.89 9.17
C LYS A 4 -4.49 8.83 7.99
N GLN A 5 -3.23 9.20 7.72
CA GLN A 5 -2.88 10.06 6.59
C GLN A 5 -3.20 9.40 5.24
N ILE A 6 -2.94 8.11 5.10
CA ILE A 6 -3.30 7.32 3.90
C ILE A 6 -4.83 7.38 3.70
N ASN A 7 -5.60 7.14 4.76
CA ASN A 7 -7.06 7.13 4.73
C ASN A 7 -7.65 8.53 4.41
N GLU A 8 -7.08 9.59 4.97
CA GLU A 8 -7.48 10.98 4.69
C GLU A 8 -7.24 11.35 3.23
N LEU A 9 -6.06 11.03 2.69
CA LEU A 9 -5.74 11.24 1.28
C LEU A 9 -6.64 10.41 0.37
N ARG A 10 -6.87 9.13 0.69
CA ARG A 10 -7.79 8.26 -0.05
C ARG A 10 -9.20 8.82 -0.06
N ALA A 11 -9.67 9.34 1.07
CA ALA A 11 -11.00 9.94 1.19
C ALA A 11 -11.16 11.24 0.38
N SER A 12 -10.05 11.93 0.10
CA SER A 12 -10.03 13.14 -0.74
C SER A 12 -10.14 12.86 -2.24
N LEU A 13 -9.86 11.63 -2.68
CA LEU A 13 -9.98 11.23 -4.07
C LEU A 13 -11.47 11.10 -4.48
N PRO A 14 -11.82 11.40 -5.74
CA PRO A 14 -13.16 11.15 -6.27
C PRO A 14 -13.58 9.70 -6.02
N LYS A 15 -14.82 9.51 -5.54
CA LYS A 15 -15.36 8.19 -5.18
C LYS A 15 -16.26 7.66 -6.28
N TRP A 16 -16.57 6.37 -6.19
CA TRP A 16 -17.59 5.76 -7.03
C TRP A 16 -18.95 6.38 -6.74
N GLU A 17 -19.68 6.74 -7.79
CA GLU A 17 -21.01 7.34 -7.69
C GLU A 17 -22.01 6.48 -8.47
N ASN A 18 -23.03 5.96 -7.77
CA ASN A 18 -24.10 5.14 -8.35
C ASN A 18 -23.58 3.95 -9.19
N GLY A 19 -22.53 3.28 -8.72
CA GLY A 19 -21.92 2.14 -9.41
C GLY A 19 -21.00 2.49 -10.58
N ASN A 20 -20.78 3.78 -10.86
CA ASN A 20 -19.83 4.22 -11.87
C ASN A 20 -18.47 4.55 -11.24
N PRO A 21 -17.36 4.10 -11.84
CA PRO A 21 -16.04 4.47 -11.38
C PRO A 21 -15.79 5.97 -11.62
N PRO A 22 -15.03 6.62 -10.74
CA PRO A 22 -14.67 8.03 -10.93
C PRO A 22 -13.76 8.19 -12.14
N THR A 23 -13.90 9.31 -12.85
CA THR A 23 -12.89 9.75 -13.82
C THR A 23 -11.80 10.50 -13.07
N LEU A 24 -10.62 9.88 -12.94
CA LEU A 24 -9.48 10.47 -12.27
C LEU A 24 -8.61 11.26 -13.26
N THR A 25 -8.14 12.43 -12.84
CA THR A 25 -7.02 13.12 -13.50
C THR A 25 -5.75 12.29 -13.39
N LEU A 26 -4.74 12.56 -14.22
CA LEU A 26 -3.46 11.84 -14.16
C LEU A 26 -2.80 11.94 -12.78
N GLU A 27 -2.82 13.12 -12.17
CA GLU A 27 -2.28 13.34 -10.82
C GLU A 27 -3.02 12.49 -9.77
N GLN A 28 -4.34 12.41 -9.85
CA GLN A 28 -5.15 11.57 -8.96
C GLN A 28 -4.91 10.08 -9.19
N GLN A 29 -4.66 9.65 -10.43
CA GLN A 29 -4.29 8.27 -10.73
C GLN A 29 -2.94 7.93 -10.08
N ILE A 30 -1.95 8.81 -10.21
CA ILE A 30 -0.64 8.64 -9.56
C ILE A 30 -0.80 8.54 -8.05
N ILE A 31 -1.54 9.46 -7.43
CA ILE A 31 -1.81 9.43 -5.98
C ILE A 31 -2.50 8.12 -5.60
N SER A 32 -3.52 7.69 -6.35
CA SER A 32 -4.23 6.45 -6.08
C SER A 32 -3.32 5.23 -6.13
N GLU A 33 -2.46 5.13 -7.15
CA GLU A 33 -1.50 4.02 -7.26
C GLU A 33 -0.46 4.05 -6.14
N GLU A 34 0.08 5.22 -5.79
CA GLU A 34 1.02 5.33 -4.67
C GLU A 34 0.36 4.93 -3.33
N LEU A 35 -0.92 5.25 -3.12
CA LEU A 35 -1.67 4.82 -1.93
C LEU A 35 -1.86 3.30 -1.89
N ASP A 36 -2.22 2.67 -3.02
CA ASP A 36 -2.31 1.20 -3.12
C ASP A 36 -0.98 0.51 -2.77
N ILE A 37 0.12 1.06 -3.29
CA ILE A 37 1.46 0.57 -3.01
C ILE A 37 1.79 0.69 -1.52
N ARG A 38 1.49 1.85 -0.91
CA ARG A 38 1.74 2.09 0.53
C ARG A 38 0.91 1.19 1.44
N GLU A 39 -0.34 0.93 1.10
CA GLU A 39 -1.18 -0.01 1.86
C GLU A 39 -0.60 -1.42 1.85
N PHE A 40 -0.09 -1.88 0.70
CA PHE A 40 0.57 -3.18 0.63
C PHE A 40 1.91 -3.19 1.39
N MET A 41 2.69 -2.11 1.32
CA MET A 41 3.90 -1.96 2.14
C MET A 41 3.60 -2.00 3.64
N LEU A 42 2.52 -1.35 4.08
CA LEU A 42 2.10 -1.37 5.49
C LEU A 42 1.74 -2.79 5.94
N SER A 43 1.03 -3.55 5.09
CA SER A 43 0.78 -4.97 5.34
C SER A 43 2.08 -5.75 5.47
N CYS A 44 3.06 -5.55 4.57
CA CYS A 44 4.36 -6.20 4.67
C CYS A 44 5.04 -5.90 6.02
N LEU A 45 5.08 -4.64 6.43
CA LEU A 45 5.66 -4.19 7.71
C LEU A 45 4.95 -4.80 8.92
N ALA A 46 3.61 -4.83 8.92
CA ALA A 46 2.80 -5.39 10.00
C ALA A 46 3.06 -6.89 10.26
N TYR A 47 3.58 -7.61 9.26
CA TYR A 47 3.95 -9.02 9.35
C TYR A 47 5.47 -9.25 9.32
N GLY A 48 6.29 -8.19 9.37
CA GLY A 48 7.74 -8.29 9.38
C GLY A 48 8.37 -8.75 8.06
N ASN A 49 7.67 -8.57 6.93
CA ASN A 49 8.14 -8.92 5.61
C ASN A 49 8.80 -7.73 4.90
N ASP A 50 9.83 -8.00 4.11
CA ASP A 50 10.36 -7.02 3.15
C ASP A 50 9.45 -6.94 1.92
N TYR A 51 9.07 -5.72 1.53
CA TYR A 51 8.18 -5.50 0.39
C TYR A 51 8.72 -6.08 -0.92
N PHE A 52 10.02 -5.90 -1.22
CA PHE A 52 10.61 -6.36 -2.47
C PHE A 52 10.77 -7.88 -2.53
N GLU A 53 10.83 -8.56 -1.39
CA GLU A 53 10.75 -10.02 -1.32
C GLU A 53 9.30 -10.51 -1.40
N ALA A 54 8.35 -9.82 -0.74
CA ALA A 54 6.94 -10.17 -0.74
C ALA A 54 6.33 -10.16 -2.16
N ILE A 55 6.63 -9.14 -2.97
CA ILE A 55 6.16 -9.04 -4.36
C ILE A 55 6.74 -10.13 -5.29
N LYS A 56 7.85 -10.77 -4.91
CA LYS A 56 8.47 -11.86 -5.68
C LYS A 56 7.84 -13.22 -5.36
N SER A 57 7.08 -13.33 -4.28
CA SER A 57 6.50 -14.62 -3.85
C SER A 57 5.46 -15.15 -4.84
N SER A 58 5.44 -16.47 -5.05
CA SER A 58 4.75 -17.12 -6.17
C SER A 58 3.24 -16.85 -6.20
N TRP A 59 2.59 -16.62 -5.06
CA TRP A 59 1.15 -16.31 -5.05
C TRP A 59 0.82 -14.95 -5.67
N TYR A 60 1.75 -14.00 -5.57
CA TYR A 60 1.66 -12.67 -6.19
C TYR A 60 2.07 -12.70 -7.67
N VAL A 61 3.02 -13.57 -8.04
CA VAL A 61 3.56 -13.71 -9.40
C VAL A 61 2.67 -14.59 -10.28
N ASP A 62 2.08 -15.66 -9.75
CA ASP A 62 1.27 -16.63 -10.51
C ASP A 62 -0.09 -16.06 -10.95
N ASN A 63 -0.58 -15.02 -10.26
CA ASN A 63 -1.86 -14.37 -10.55
C ASN A 63 -1.72 -13.00 -11.26
N ARG A 64 -0.50 -12.44 -11.38
CA ARG A 64 -0.26 -11.21 -12.14
C ARG A 64 0.15 -11.55 -13.58
N ARG A 65 -0.23 -10.68 -14.52
CA ARG A 65 0.27 -10.76 -15.90
C ARG A 65 1.78 -10.43 -15.88
N PRO A 66 2.59 -10.98 -16.80
CA PRO A 66 3.97 -10.52 -16.97
C PRO A 66 3.96 -8.99 -17.17
N ASN A 67 4.79 -8.24 -16.42
CA ASN A 67 4.92 -6.76 -16.46
C ASN A 67 3.81 -5.97 -15.74
N ASP A 68 3.34 -6.49 -14.60
CA ASP A 68 2.39 -5.79 -13.74
C ASP A 68 2.99 -5.46 -12.38
N PHE A 69 4.30 -5.20 -12.30
CA PHE A 69 4.87 -4.73 -11.05
C PHE A 69 4.43 -3.29 -10.76
N ASP A 70 4.46 -2.91 -9.49
CA ASP A 70 4.04 -1.59 -9.05
C ASP A 70 4.83 -0.47 -9.74
N TRP A 71 6.11 -0.70 -10.04
CA TRP A 71 6.90 0.23 -10.83
C TRP A 71 6.47 0.35 -12.29
N ASP A 72 6.01 -0.73 -12.92
CA ASP A 72 5.49 -0.69 -14.30
C ASP A 72 4.20 0.12 -14.36
N ARG A 73 3.36 0.06 -13.29
CA ARG A 73 2.14 0.86 -13.16
C ARG A 73 2.46 2.35 -13.07
N LEU A 74 3.42 2.73 -12.22
CA LEU A 74 3.86 4.12 -12.11
C LEU A 74 4.49 4.66 -13.41
N GLU A 75 5.26 3.85 -14.12
CA GLU A 75 5.85 4.24 -15.41
C GLU A 75 4.79 4.46 -16.49
N LYS A 76 3.73 3.64 -16.52
CA LYS A 76 2.56 3.85 -17.41
C LYS A 76 1.85 5.18 -17.14
N LEU A 77 1.93 5.68 -15.90
CA LEU A 77 1.40 7.00 -15.51
C LEU A 77 2.39 8.15 -15.73
N GLY A 78 3.55 7.88 -16.33
CA GLY A 78 4.55 8.90 -16.67
C GLY A 78 5.55 9.22 -15.57
N ILE A 79 5.57 8.46 -14.46
CA ILE A 79 6.64 8.55 -13.46
C ILE A 79 7.91 7.94 -14.05
N LYS A 80 8.92 8.78 -14.25
CA LYS A 80 10.22 8.32 -14.74
C LYS A 80 10.91 7.48 -13.66
N ASN A 81 11.36 6.28 -14.02
CA ASN A 81 12.03 5.34 -13.12
C ASN A 81 11.13 4.89 -11.97
N GLY A 82 10.02 4.21 -12.31
CA GLY A 82 9.00 3.81 -11.34
C GLY A 82 9.57 2.96 -10.20
N ARG A 83 10.60 2.16 -10.47
CA ARG A 83 11.26 1.33 -9.45
C ARG A 83 11.96 2.16 -8.38
N GLN A 84 12.61 3.25 -8.77
CA GLN A 84 13.20 4.17 -7.81
C GLN A 84 12.11 4.83 -6.97
N ARG A 85 10.99 5.25 -7.60
CA ARG A 85 9.88 5.84 -6.84
C ARG A 85 9.31 4.86 -5.81
N VAL A 86 9.12 3.59 -6.18
CA VAL A 86 8.68 2.54 -5.23
C VAL A 86 9.68 2.35 -4.09
N GLN A 87 10.99 2.41 -4.35
CA GLN A 87 12.01 2.36 -3.30
C GLN A 87 11.90 3.55 -2.33
N GLU A 88 11.70 4.77 -2.84
CA GLU A 88 11.51 5.96 -2.01
C GLU A 88 10.26 5.82 -1.12
N LEU A 89 9.15 5.35 -1.68
CA LEU A 89 7.93 5.07 -0.92
C LEU A 89 8.19 4.03 0.20
N TRP A 90 8.94 2.98 -0.10
CA TRP A 90 9.29 1.95 0.88
C TRP A 90 10.13 2.50 2.03
N ASP A 91 11.17 3.27 1.71
CA ASP A 91 12.08 3.84 2.70
C ASP A 91 11.32 4.83 3.62
N GLU A 92 10.43 5.66 3.03
CA GLU A 92 9.53 6.54 3.79
C GLU A 92 8.58 5.75 4.70
N MET A 93 7.92 4.71 4.18
CA MET A 93 6.96 3.90 4.96
C MET A 93 7.65 3.16 6.09
N LYS A 94 8.81 2.55 5.81
CA LYS A 94 9.58 1.81 6.79
C LYS A 94 10.07 2.72 7.91
N LYS A 95 10.62 3.89 7.56
CA LYS A 95 11.06 4.87 8.56
C LYS A 95 9.92 5.29 9.48
N ASP A 96 8.80 5.71 8.91
CA ASP A 96 7.67 6.18 9.72
C ASP A 96 7.12 5.05 10.60
N PHE A 97 7.05 3.82 10.07
CA PHE A 97 6.61 2.65 10.82
C PHE A 97 7.55 2.34 12.01
N GLU A 98 8.87 2.34 11.79
CA GLU A 98 9.85 2.06 12.84
C GLU A 98 9.86 3.14 13.93
N GLU A 99 9.61 4.40 13.57
CA GLU A 99 9.63 5.54 14.49
C GLU A 99 8.31 5.74 15.24
N HIS A 100 7.17 5.41 14.63
CA HIS A 100 5.84 5.85 15.11
C HIS A 100 4.78 4.75 15.24
N ALA A 101 5.10 3.50 14.89
CA ALA A 101 4.12 2.42 14.91
C ALA A 101 4.41 1.37 16.00
N THR A 102 3.34 0.73 16.46
CA THR A 102 3.41 -0.47 17.32
C THR A 102 2.48 -1.53 16.75
N ILE A 103 2.88 -2.80 16.79
CA ILE A 103 2.04 -3.90 16.29
C ILE A 103 1.20 -4.46 17.44
N ALA A 104 -0.12 -4.45 17.26
CA ALA A 104 -1.05 -5.27 18.03
C ALA A 104 -1.24 -6.61 17.33
N TYR A 105 -0.73 -7.68 17.93
CA TYR A 105 -0.76 -9.02 17.33
C TYR A 105 -2.11 -9.72 17.56
N HIS A 106 -2.57 -10.47 16.55
CA HIS A 106 -3.76 -11.33 16.63
C HIS A 106 -5.04 -10.62 17.09
N VAL A 107 -5.30 -9.42 16.57
CA VAL A 107 -6.47 -8.62 16.96
C VAL A 107 -7.79 -9.18 16.44
N TYR A 108 -7.74 -9.99 15.38
CA TYR A 108 -8.89 -10.64 14.78
C TYR A 108 -8.48 -11.98 14.17
N THR A 109 -9.36 -12.98 14.27
CA THR A 109 -9.23 -14.26 13.55
C THR A 109 -10.51 -14.47 12.75
N ASP A 110 -10.38 -14.72 11.44
CA ASP A 110 -11.53 -14.99 10.59
C ASP A 110 -12.05 -16.44 10.73
N TYR A 111 -13.08 -16.77 9.95
CA TYR A 111 -13.67 -18.11 9.95
C TYR A 111 -12.74 -19.19 9.34
N GLU A 112 -11.68 -18.79 8.64
CA GLU A 112 -10.68 -19.68 8.03
C GLU A 112 -9.52 -19.98 9.01
N GLY A 113 -9.50 -19.31 10.17
CA GLY A 113 -8.44 -19.42 11.17
C GLY A 113 -7.25 -18.51 10.91
N CYS A 114 -7.35 -17.59 9.94
CA CYS A 114 -6.31 -16.61 9.64
C CYS A 114 -6.36 -15.49 10.69
N SER A 115 -5.21 -15.22 11.32
CA SER A 115 -5.10 -14.16 12.32
C SER A 115 -4.49 -12.90 11.73
N TYR A 116 -5.08 -11.77 12.10
CA TYR A 116 -4.72 -10.45 11.59
C TYR A 116 -4.04 -9.61 12.67
N ASN A 117 -2.96 -8.95 12.28
CA ASN A 117 -2.29 -7.93 13.09
C ASN A 117 -2.91 -6.56 12.77
N SER A 118 -2.85 -5.64 13.73
CA SER A 118 -3.17 -4.23 13.51
C SER A 118 -1.94 -3.39 13.82
N VAL A 119 -1.74 -2.37 13.00
CA VAL A 119 -0.73 -1.33 13.24
C VAL A 119 -1.41 -0.23 14.05
N VAL A 120 -0.79 0.18 15.15
CA VAL A 120 -1.25 1.28 16.00
C VAL A 120 -0.24 2.41 15.90
N TRP A 121 -0.64 3.53 15.31
CA TRP A 121 0.22 4.70 15.16
C TRP A 121 0.16 5.61 16.39
N ASP A 122 1.23 6.36 16.63
CA ASP A 122 1.29 7.29 17.77
C ASP A 122 0.22 8.39 17.74
N ASP A 123 -0.24 8.80 16.55
CA ASP A 123 -1.32 9.77 16.35
C ASP A 123 -2.74 9.19 16.53
N GLU A 124 -2.84 7.89 16.81
CA GLU A 124 -4.07 7.14 17.07
C GLU A 124 -4.21 6.71 18.54
N LYS A 125 -3.18 6.99 19.36
CA LYS A 125 -3.14 6.66 20.80
C LYS A 125 -3.75 7.74 21.69
#